data_AF-W4GI92-F1
#
_entry.id   AF-W4GI92-F1
#
_cell.length_a   1.000
_cell.length_b   1.000
_cell.length_c   1.000
_cell.angle_alpha   90.00
_cell.angle_beta   90.00
_cell.angle_gamma   90.00
#
_symmetry.space_group_name_H-M   'P 1'
#
loop_
_entity.id
_entity.type
_entity.pdbx_description
1 polymer ?
#
loop_
_entity_poly.entity_id
_entity_poly.type
_entity_poly.pdbx_seq_one_letter_code
_entity_poly.pdbx_strand_id
1 'polypeptide(L)'
;MSIVGKENKTMNQLLMEGEWNIYYVSALYKFQQDREALTTDAMDLVVFLRTADDRDLKPHQGVSVSVRSNDDMAVFSIQEQVAGTGGASGQLVGAFVYYTPQGHEGVPSLCAPQLLLLQGNESLVKKVCGWVQHRYQCVVALQSLRIRSICMEQFAQSLFLHIATESGDGHSNAVHAPLKLTLRREGDVKVVRSITISIPFHDILAKHELER
;
A
#
# COMPACT_ATOMS: atom_id res chain seq x y z
N MET A 1 -16.21 9.19 19.40
CA MET A 1 -15.01 9.38 20.24
C MET A 1 -13.80 9.33 19.33
N SER A 2 -13.01 10.40 19.27
CA SER A 2 -11.78 10.47 18.48
C SER A 2 -10.62 10.12 19.41
N ILE A 3 -9.91 9.02 19.17
CA ILE A 3 -8.67 8.71 19.87
C ILE A 3 -7.55 9.31 19.01
N VAL A 4 -7.18 10.54 19.36
CA VAL A 4 -6.18 11.36 18.69
C VAL A 4 -4.79 10.89 19.09
N GLY A 5 -4.14 10.12 18.22
CA GLY A 5 -2.68 10.00 18.15
C GLY A 5 -2.15 11.14 17.28
N LYS A 6 -1.35 12.03 17.86
CA LYS A 6 -0.93 13.31 17.28
C LYS A 6 0.28 13.13 16.34
N GLU A 7 0.09 12.38 15.26
CA GLU A 7 0.87 12.49 14.03
C GLU A 7 -0.12 12.61 12.85
N ASN A 8 -0.40 13.83 12.43
CA ASN A 8 -1.35 14.12 11.34
C ASN A 8 -0.72 13.82 9.98
N LYS A 9 -0.10 12.66 9.79
CA LYS A 9 0.41 12.23 8.48
C LYS A 9 -0.77 12.07 7.54
N THR A 10 -0.83 12.76 6.41
CA THR A 10 -1.95 12.58 5.46
C THR A 10 -1.99 11.15 4.92
N MET A 11 -3.11 10.71 4.34
CA MET A 11 -3.21 9.37 3.75
C MET A 11 -2.11 9.14 2.69
N ASN A 12 -1.82 10.15 1.88
CA ASN A 12 -0.73 10.12 0.90
C ASN A 12 0.63 9.96 1.58
N GLN A 13 0.88 10.65 2.70
CA GLN A 13 2.14 10.49 3.45
C GLN A 13 2.28 9.06 4.00
N LEU A 14 1.20 8.43 4.47
CA LEU A 14 1.25 7.04 4.94
C LEU A 14 1.53 6.05 3.81
N LEU A 15 0.96 6.26 2.62
CA LEU A 15 1.21 5.42 1.46
C LEU A 15 2.65 5.54 0.94
N MET A 16 3.25 6.73 1.06
CA MET A 16 4.61 6.98 0.62
C MET A 16 5.67 6.52 1.62
N GLU A 17 5.28 6.28 2.87
CA GLU A 17 6.18 5.82 3.92
C GLU A 17 6.33 4.30 3.89
N GLY A 18 7.46 3.82 3.38
CA GLY A 18 7.92 2.43 3.50
C GLY A 18 7.56 1.49 2.34
N GLU A 19 7.96 0.23 2.47
CA GLU A 19 7.78 -0.78 1.43
C GLU A 19 6.47 -1.55 1.64
N TRP A 20 5.61 -1.52 0.62
CA TRP A 20 4.32 -2.21 0.63
C TRP A 20 4.42 -3.55 -0.11
N ASN A 21 3.97 -4.60 0.56
CA ASN A 21 3.73 -5.89 -0.05
C ASN A 21 2.31 -5.95 -0.59
N ILE A 22 2.15 -6.36 -1.84
CA ILE A 22 0.85 -6.42 -2.51
C ILE A 22 0.30 -7.84 -2.44
N TYR A 23 -0.90 -7.97 -1.89
CA TYR A 23 -1.64 -9.21 -1.75
C TYR A 23 -2.97 -9.14 -2.50
N TYR A 24 -3.40 -10.29 -3.00
CA TYR A 24 -4.73 -10.47 -3.55
C TYR A 24 -5.67 -11.04 -2.49
N VAL A 25 -6.87 -10.49 -2.47
CA VAL A 25 -7.98 -10.98 -1.66
C VAL A 25 -9.07 -11.48 -2.60
N SER A 26 -9.60 -12.68 -2.32
CA SER A 26 -10.68 -13.27 -3.11
C SER A 26 -11.90 -12.36 -3.22
N ALA A 27 -12.50 -12.26 -4.41
CA ALA A 27 -13.65 -11.38 -4.70
C ALA A 27 -14.98 -11.78 -4.02
N LEU A 28 -14.99 -12.84 -3.21
CA LEU A 28 -16.19 -13.35 -2.52
C LEU A 28 -16.75 -12.39 -1.47
N TYR A 29 -15.98 -11.37 -1.07
CA TYR A 29 -16.37 -10.44 -0.02
C TYR A 29 -16.41 -8.99 -0.53
N LYS A 30 -17.38 -8.19 -0.07
CA LYS A 30 -17.46 -6.74 -0.34
C LYS A 30 -16.99 -5.99 0.89
N PHE A 31 -15.87 -5.29 0.76
CA PHE A 31 -15.42 -4.39 1.81
C PHE A 31 -16.42 -3.24 1.98
N GLN A 32 -16.84 -3.01 3.22
CA GLN A 32 -17.72 -1.90 3.57
C GLN A 32 -16.86 -0.76 4.09
N GLN A 33 -16.90 0.38 3.40
CA GLN A 33 -16.14 1.58 3.76
C GLN A 33 -16.92 2.53 4.66
N ASP A 34 -18.11 2.15 5.14
CA ASP A 34 -18.83 2.98 6.07
C ASP A 34 -18.08 3.11 7.40
N ARG A 35 -18.23 4.26 8.04
CA ARG A 35 -17.45 4.61 9.23
C ARG A 35 -17.67 3.61 10.37
N GLU A 36 -18.86 3.04 10.49
CA GLU A 36 -19.20 2.11 11.57
C GLU A 36 -18.54 0.75 11.36
N ALA A 37 -18.56 0.22 10.14
CA ALA A 37 -17.85 -0.99 9.76
C ALA A 37 -16.34 -0.84 9.96
N LEU A 38 -15.74 0.25 9.47
CA LEU A 38 -14.30 0.52 9.63
C LEU A 38 -13.88 0.63 11.09
N THR A 39 -14.72 1.26 11.93
CA THR A 39 -14.44 1.39 13.37
C THR A 39 -14.54 0.04 14.07
N THR A 40 -15.56 -0.76 13.71
CA THR A 40 -15.73 -2.13 14.21
C THR A 40 -14.53 -2.99 13.87
N ASP A 41 -14.08 -2.94 12.62
CA ASP A 41 -12.95 -3.71 12.12
C ASP A 41 -11.63 -3.28 12.78
N ALA A 42 -11.43 -1.98 13.03
CA ALA A 42 -10.27 -1.49 13.77
C ALA A 42 -10.22 -2.02 15.21
N MET A 43 -11.37 -2.03 15.89
CA MET A 43 -11.48 -2.54 17.25
C MET A 43 -11.27 -4.05 17.31
N ASP A 44 -11.88 -4.80 16.40
CA ASP A 44 -11.73 -6.24 16.28
C ASP A 44 -10.26 -6.63 16.01
N LEU A 45 -9.59 -5.89 15.12
CA LEU A 45 -8.16 -6.07 14.87
C LEU A 45 -7.31 -5.82 16.12
N VAL A 46 -7.60 -4.76 16.89
CA VAL A 46 -6.87 -4.51 18.15
C VAL A 46 -7.05 -5.68 19.12
N VAL A 47 -8.27 -6.21 19.24
CA VAL A 47 -8.55 -7.39 20.07
C VAL A 47 -7.77 -8.60 19.55
N PHE A 48 -7.82 -8.87 18.25
CA PHE A 48 -7.11 -9.97 17.62
C PHE A 48 -5.59 -9.90 17.81
N LEU A 49 -4.99 -8.73 17.58
CA LEU A 49 -3.53 -8.54 17.73
C LEU A 49 -3.08 -8.71 19.19
N ARG A 50 -3.94 -8.37 20.15
CA ARG A 50 -3.69 -8.58 21.59
C ARG A 50 -3.86 -10.03 22.02
N THR A 51 -4.73 -10.80 21.37
CA THR A 51 -4.97 -12.21 21.71
C THR A 51 -4.04 -13.16 20.96
N ALA A 52 -3.52 -12.77 19.80
CA ALA A 52 -2.56 -13.52 18.99
C ALA A 52 -1.13 -13.50 19.58
N ASP A 53 -1.02 -13.53 20.90
CA ASP A 53 0.19 -13.33 21.69
C ASP A 53 1.14 -14.54 21.55
N ASP A 54 2.00 -14.46 20.54
CA ASP A 54 3.25 -15.19 20.46
C ASP A 54 4.34 -14.15 20.10
N ARG A 55 5.12 -13.78 21.13
CA ARG A 55 6.49 -13.24 21.18
C ARG A 55 6.91 -11.97 20.42
N ASP A 56 6.15 -11.48 19.45
CA ASP A 56 6.63 -10.41 18.55
C ASP A 56 6.13 -8.99 18.90
N LEU A 57 5.01 -8.88 19.62
CA LEU A 57 4.57 -7.62 20.24
C LEU A 57 5.00 -7.68 21.70
N LYS A 58 5.77 -6.70 22.21
CA LYS A 58 6.34 -6.86 23.55
C LYS A 58 5.21 -6.95 24.60
N PRO A 59 5.29 -7.86 25.60
CA PRO A 59 4.22 -8.17 26.56
C PRO A 59 3.68 -7.00 27.42
N HIS A 60 4.28 -5.81 27.31
CA HIS A 60 3.95 -4.61 28.09
C HIS A 60 3.70 -3.39 27.20
N GLN A 61 3.45 -3.58 25.91
CA GLN A 61 3.20 -2.51 24.96
C GLN A 61 1.74 -2.53 24.50
N GLY A 62 1.06 -1.39 24.56
CA GLY A 62 -0.33 -1.26 24.13
C GLY A 62 -0.40 -1.16 22.61
N VAL A 63 -1.24 -1.97 21.95
CA VAL A 63 -1.51 -1.82 20.51
C VAL A 63 -2.69 -0.86 20.30
N SER A 64 -2.52 0.08 19.37
CA SER A 64 -3.58 0.96 18.86
C SER A 64 -3.62 0.92 17.34
N VAL A 65 -4.83 0.96 16.78
CA VAL A 65 -5.06 1.02 15.34
C VAL A 65 -5.78 2.33 15.02
N SER A 66 -5.33 3.03 13.99
CA SER A 66 -6.00 4.21 13.44
C SER A 66 -6.44 3.93 12.00
N VAL A 67 -7.61 4.43 11.62
CA VAL A 67 -8.17 4.19 10.28
C VAL A 67 -8.43 5.50 9.57
N ARG A 68 -8.07 5.55 8.30
CA ARG A 68 -8.37 6.65 7.38
C ARG A 68 -8.97 6.06 6.11
N SER A 69 -10.01 6.66 5.57
CA SER A 69 -10.63 6.19 4.34
C SER A 69 -10.94 7.35 3.38
N ASN A 70 -11.01 7.01 2.10
CA ASN A 70 -11.67 7.78 1.04
C ASN A 70 -12.58 6.84 0.24
N ASP A 71 -13.09 7.30 -0.90
CA ASP A 71 -14.07 6.57 -1.71
C ASP A 71 -13.60 5.22 -2.26
N ASP A 72 -12.29 5.00 -2.42
CA ASP A 72 -11.73 3.78 -3.04
C ASP A 72 -10.82 2.99 -2.10
N MET A 73 -10.38 3.59 -0.99
CA MET A 73 -9.37 2.99 -0.11
C MET A 73 -9.61 3.24 1.37
N ALA A 74 -9.17 2.29 2.19
CA ALA A 74 -9.08 2.43 3.64
C ALA A 74 -7.69 1.99 4.13
N VAL A 75 -7.00 2.87 4.86
CA VAL A 75 -5.68 2.65 5.45
C VAL A 75 -5.83 2.44 6.95
N PHE A 76 -5.34 1.31 7.45
CA PHE A 76 -5.25 0.95 8.85
C PHE A 76 -3.79 1.06 9.28
N SER A 77 -3.46 1.97 10.18
CA SER A 77 -2.11 2.13 10.73
C SER A 77 -2.04 1.54 12.13
N ILE A 78 -1.10 0.62 12.33
CA ILE A 78 -0.91 -0.15 13.56
C ILE A 78 0.29 0.44 14.32
N GLN A 79 0.02 0.89 15.54
CA GLN A 79 1.02 1.52 16.41
C GLN A 79 1.19 0.74 17.69
N GLU A 80 2.44 0.59 18.14
CA GLU A 80 2.79 0.09 19.46
C GLU A 80 3.09 1.26 20.41
N GLN A 81 2.49 1.22 21.60
CA GLN A 81 2.69 2.18 22.67
C GLN A 81 3.55 1.55 23.76
N VAL A 82 4.67 2.17 24.11
CA VAL A 82 5.53 1.68 25.18
C VAL A 82 5.00 2.16 26.53
N ALA A 83 4.72 1.23 27.46
CA ALA A 83 4.35 1.59 28.83
C ALA A 83 5.53 2.34 29.50
N GLY A 84 5.27 3.57 29.96
CA GLY A 84 6.24 4.38 30.72
C GLY A 84 6.65 5.69 30.06
N THR A 85 6.44 5.86 28.75
CA THR A 85 6.54 7.18 28.11
C THR A 85 5.18 7.85 28.18
N GLY A 86 5.05 8.92 28.98
CA GLY A 86 3.85 9.77 29.04
C GLY A 86 3.57 10.55 27.74
N GLY A 87 3.93 10.00 26.58
CA GLY A 87 3.77 10.57 25.26
C GLY A 87 2.74 9.79 24.46
N ALA A 88 1.73 10.50 23.94
CA ALA A 88 0.65 10.01 23.11
C ALA A 88 1.08 9.60 21.68
N SER A 89 2.33 9.18 21.48
CA SER A 89 2.90 8.82 20.17
C SER A 89 3.37 7.37 20.21
N GLY A 90 2.53 6.45 19.75
CA GLY A 90 2.94 5.08 19.49
C GLY A 90 3.86 5.02 18.26
N GLN A 91 4.81 4.10 18.25
CA GLN A 91 5.68 3.84 17.10
C GLN A 91 4.86 3.09 16.03
N LEU A 92 4.90 3.56 14.78
CA LEU A 92 4.31 2.83 13.65
C LEU A 92 5.07 1.52 13.44
N VAL A 93 4.37 0.39 13.54
CA VAL A 93 4.96 -0.95 13.40
C VAL A 93 4.53 -1.61 12.10
N GLY A 94 3.40 -1.18 11.56
CA GLY A 94 2.93 -1.57 10.25
C GLY A 94 1.64 -0.88 9.88
N ALA A 95 1.21 -1.13 8.66
CA ALA A 95 -0.05 -0.63 8.15
C ALA A 95 -0.60 -1.60 7.12
N PHE A 96 -1.90 -1.53 6.87
CA PHE A 96 -2.47 -2.15 5.69
C PHE A 96 -3.48 -1.25 4.99
N VAL A 97 -3.61 -1.46 3.69
CA VAL A 97 -4.56 -0.73 2.85
C VAL A 97 -5.47 -1.72 2.16
N TYR A 98 -6.77 -1.51 2.31
CA TYR A 98 -7.75 -2.09 1.41
C TYR A 98 -7.99 -1.13 0.26
N TYR A 99 -7.82 -1.62 -0.96
CA TYR A 99 -8.23 -0.92 -2.16
C TYR A 99 -9.36 -1.68 -2.83
N THR A 100 -10.52 -1.02 -2.88
CA THR A 100 -11.71 -1.50 -3.56
C THR A 100 -12.08 -0.46 -4.61
N PRO A 101 -11.66 -0.65 -5.87
CA PRO A 101 -11.99 0.32 -6.90
C PRO A 101 -13.51 0.42 -7.00
N GLN A 102 -14.07 1.62 -6.81
CA GLN A 102 -15.44 1.86 -7.21
C GLN A 102 -15.52 1.60 -8.71
N GLY A 103 -16.42 0.71 -9.12
CA GLY A 103 -16.54 0.35 -10.52
C GLY A 103 -16.75 1.60 -11.37
N HIS A 104 -15.84 1.86 -12.30
CA HIS A 104 -16.13 2.75 -13.41
C HIS A 104 -17.39 2.23 -14.10
N GLU A 105 -18.47 3.01 -14.02
CA GLU A 105 -19.73 2.83 -14.73
C GLU A 105 -20.45 1.49 -14.52
N GLY A 106 -21.21 1.42 -13.41
CA GLY A 106 -22.54 0.79 -13.44
C GLY A 106 -22.66 -0.73 -13.35
N VAL A 107 -21.56 -1.50 -13.37
CA VAL A 107 -21.61 -2.94 -13.06
C VAL A 107 -20.50 -3.28 -12.07
N PRO A 108 -20.80 -3.57 -10.79
CA PRO A 108 -19.81 -4.11 -9.88
C PRO A 108 -19.38 -5.46 -10.45
N SER A 109 -18.19 -5.53 -11.06
CA SER A 109 -17.67 -6.82 -11.51
C SER A 109 -17.52 -7.66 -10.25
N LEU A 110 -18.35 -8.70 -10.12
CA LEU A 110 -18.35 -9.66 -9.01
C LEU A 110 -17.00 -10.39 -8.83
N CYS A 111 -16.03 -10.10 -9.69
CA CYS A 111 -14.74 -10.77 -9.80
C CYS A 111 -13.55 -9.80 -9.79
N ALA A 112 -13.73 -8.50 -9.50
CA ALA A 112 -12.57 -7.61 -9.38
C ALA A 112 -11.72 -8.03 -8.17
N PRO A 113 -10.44 -8.39 -8.37
CA PRO A 113 -9.56 -8.71 -7.25
C PRO A 113 -9.43 -7.50 -6.33
N GLN A 114 -9.68 -7.70 -5.03
CA GLN A 114 -9.42 -6.68 -4.03
C GLN A 114 -7.94 -6.73 -3.66
N LEU A 115 -7.32 -5.55 -3.64
CA LEU A 115 -5.90 -5.42 -3.32
C LEU A 115 -5.75 -5.10 -1.85
N LEU A 116 -4.86 -5.85 -1.20
CA LEU A 116 -4.43 -5.62 0.18
C LEU A 116 -2.95 -5.25 0.14
N LEU A 117 -2.63 -4.02 0.51
CA LEU A 117 -1.26 -3.58 0.69
C LEU A 117 -0.89 -3.82 2.16
N LEU A 118 0.22 -4.51 2.43
CA LEU A 118 0.69 -4.78 3.79
C LEU A 118 2.10 -4.22 4.00
N GLN A 119 2.26 -3.49 5.09
CA GLN A 119 3.52 -2.94 5.55
C GLN A 119 3.76 -3.39 7.00
N GLY A 120 5.00 -3.75 7.32
CA GLY A 120 5.42 -4.15 8.66
C GLY A 120 6.36 -5.34 8.63
N ASN A 121 6.75 -5.82 9.81
CA ASN A 121 7.57 -7.03 9.92
C ASN A 121 6.78 -8.29 9.47
N GLU A 122 7.49 -9.36 9.13
CA GLU A 122 6.88 -10.59 8.59
C GLU A 122 5.84 -11.20 9.55
N SER A 123 6.06 -11.12 10.86
CA SER A 123 5.13 -11.63 11.86
C SER A 123 3.81 -10.86 11.86
N LEU A 124 3.87 -9.53 11.90
CA LEU A 124 2.70 -8.66 11.85
C LEU A 124 1.93 -8.88 10.55
N VAL A 125 2.63 -8.94 9.41
CA VAL A 125 2.04 -9.22 8.11
C VAL A 125 1.28 -10.56 8.12
N LYS A 126 1.86 -11.62 8.67
CA LYS A 126 1.18 -12.92 8.82
C LYS A 126 -0.06 -12.85 9.71
N LYS A 127 0.02 -12.13 10.85
CA LYS A 127 -1.12 -11.96 11.78
C LYS A 127 -2.25 -11.18 11.12
N VAL A 128 -1.93 -10.08 10.43
CA VAL A 128 -2.91 -9.30 9.67
C VAL A 128 -3.54 -10.19 8.59
N CYS A 129 -2.75 -10.90 7.78
CA CYS A 129 -3.29 -11.86 6.80
C CYS A 129 -4.25 -12.88 7.44
N GLY A 130 -3.90 -13.44 8.59
CA GLY A 130 -4.76 -14.39 9.32
C GLY A 130 -6.06 -13.75 9.80
N TRP A 131 -5.97 -12.54 10.35
CA TRP A 131 -7.14 -11.75 10.75
C TRP A 131 -8.05 -11.44 9.56
N VAL A 132 -7.51 -10.95 8.45
CA VAL A 132 -8.27 -10.65 7.21
C VAL A 132 -9.01 -11.90 6.72
N GLN A 133 -8.32 -13.04 6.67
CA GLN A 133 -8.93 -14.31 6.25
C GLN A 133 -10.05 -14.76 7.20
N HIS A 134 -9.86 -14.63 8.51
CA HIS A 134 -10.86 -14.99 9.51
C HIS A 134 -12.07 -14.04 9.49
N ARG A 135 -11.83 -12.73 9.51
CA ARG A 135 -12.84 -11.68 9.61
C ARG A 135 -13.74 -11.62 8.38
N TYR A 136 -13.16 -11.82 7.20
CA TYR A 136 -13.85 -11.65 5.91
C TYR A 136 -14.05 -12.96 5.14
N GLN A 137 -13.68 -14.10 5.73
CA GLN A 137 -13.80 -15.43 5.10
C GLN A 137 -13.24 -15.47 3.68
N CYS A 138 -12.08 -14.82 3.50
CA CYS A 138 -11.42 -14.67 2.21
C CYS A 138 -10.12 -15.46 2.16
N VAL A 139 -9.58 -15.65 0.95
CA VAL A 139 -8.22 -16.17 0.77
C VAL A 139 -7.30 -14.99 0.48
N VAL A 140 -6.23 -14.88 1.27
CA VAL A 140 -5.16 -13.90 1.06
C VAL A 140 -3.97 -14.64 0.47
N ALA A 141 -3.62 -14.31 -0.78
CA ALA A 141 -2.48 -14.93 -1.47
C ALA A 141 -1.40 -13.89 -1.75
N LEU A 142 -0.16 -14.20 -1.32
CA LEU A 142 1.04 -13.52 -1.82
C LEU A 142 1.27 -14.02 -3.25
N GLN A 143 0.57 -13.45 -4.21
CA GLN A 143 0.92 -13.69 -5.60
C GLN A 143 2.04 -12.70 -5.93
N SER A 144 3.26 -13.20 -6.13
CA SER A 144 4.31 -12.42 -6.78
C SER A 144 3.71 -11.90 -8.08
N LEU A 145 3.44 -10.59 -8.16
CA LEU A 145 2.82 -9.98 -9.32
C LEU A 145 3.74 -10.24 -10.52
N ARG A 146 3.34 -11.16 -11.40
CA ARG A 146 3.96 -11.24 -12.72
C ARG A 146 3.36 -10.12 -13.55
N ILE A 147 3.87 -8.92 -13.32
CA ILE A 147 3.45 -7.73 -14.07
C ILE A 147 3.91 -7.95 -15.51
N ARG A 148 2.94 -8.02 -16.43
CA ARG A 148 3.24 -8.10 -17.87
C ARG A 148 3.94 -6.81 -18.28
N SER A 149 4.80 -6.86 -19.30
CA SER A 149 5.53 -5.67 -19.78
C SER A 149 4.60 -4.50 -20.12
N ILE A 150 3.45 -4.78 -20.75
CA ILE A 150 2.40 -3.79 -21.04
C ILE A 150 1.89 -3.09 -19.78
N CYS A 151 1.70 -3.82 -18.67
CA CYS A 151 1.23 -3.22 -17.42
C CYS A 151 2.33 -2.37 -16.76
N MET A 152 3.61 -2.76 -16.91
CA MET A 152 4.74 -1.95 -16.46
C MET A 152 4.88 -0.66 -17.27
N GLU A 153 4.63 -0.72 -18.58
CA GLU A 153 4.63 0.45 -19.46
C GLU A 153 3.51 1.42 -19.08
N GLN A 154 2.29 0.93 -18.89
CA GLN A 154 1.15 1.73 -18.41
C GLN A 154 1.44 2.35 -17.03
N PHE A 155 2.00 1.57 -16.11
CA PHE A 155 2.39 2.07 -14.79
C PHE A 155 3.43 3.19 -14.90
N ALA A 156 4.48 2.99 -15.71
CA ALA A 156 5.51 4.01 -15.94
C ALA A 156 4.92 5.28 -16.58
N GLN A 157 3.97 5.13 -17.50
CA GLN A 157 3.26 6.25 -18.13
C GLN A 157 2.39 7.00 -17.12
N SER A 158 1.58 6.31 -16.31
CA SER A 158 0.77 6.93 -15.26
C SER A 158 1.64 7.65 -14.23
N LEU A 159 2.76 7.05 -13.83
CA LEU A 159 3.74 7.66 -12.94
C LEU A 159 4.34 8.94 -13.55
N PHE A 160 4.75 8.89 -14.82
CA PHE A 160 5.27 10.05 -15.52
C PHE A 160 4.25 11.18 -15.58
N LEU A 161 3.01 10.88 -15.97
CA LEU A 161 1.95 11.89 -16.06
C LEU A 161 1.68 12.54 -14.70
N HIS A 162 1.66 11.76 -13.62
CA HIS A 162 1.48 12.29 -12.27
C HIS A 162 2.60 13.27 -11.89
N ILE A 163 3.86 12.89 -12.09
CA ILE A 163 5.03 13.75 -11.82
C ILE A 163 4.98 15.01 -12.68
N ALA A 164 4.65 14.88 -13.97
CA ALA A 164 4.55 16.01 -14.89
C ALA A 164 3.43 16.98 -14.50
N THR A 165 2.29 16.49 -13.99
CA THR A 165 1.21 17.33 -13.47
C THR A 165 1.59 18.06 -12.18
N GLU A 166 2.29 17.40 -11.26
CA GLU A 166 2.75 18.04 -10.01
C GLU A 166 3.86 19.07 -10.26
N SER A 167 4.62 18.93 -11.35
CA SER A 167 5.71 19.85 -11.71
C SER A 167 5.21 21.10 -12.46
N GLY A 168 3.95 21.12 -12.92
CA GLY A 168 3.36 22.22 -13.69
C GLY A 168 2.95 23.44 -12.86
N ASP A 169 2.74 23.27 -11.55
CA ASP A 169 2.52 24.37 -10.62
C ASP A 169 3.89 24.86 -10.13
N GLY A 170 4.30 26.02 -10.65
CA GLY A 170 5.64 26.56 -10.54
C GLY A 170 6.25 26.42 -9.14
N HIS A 171 7.56 26.12 -9.12
CA HIS A 171 8.49 25.99 -7.99
C HIS A 171 9.03 24.57 -7.69
N SER A 172 9.54 23.82 -8.68
CA SER A 172 10.71 22.98 -8.37
C SER A 172 11.66 22.74 -9.56
N ASN A 173 12.94 23.08 -9.38
CA ASN A 173 14.07 22.46 -10.07
C ASN A 173 14.25 21.02 -9.55
N ALA A 174 13.18 20.21 -9.51
CA ALA A 174 13.28 18.84 -9.04
C ALA A 174 14.07 18.03 -10.07
N VAL A 175 15.25 17.56 -9.66
CA VAL A 175 16.06 16.64 -10.46
C VAL A 175 15.38 15.28 -10.41
N HIS A 176 14.56 14.99 -11.42
CA HIS A 176 13.93 13.68 -11.55
C HIS A 176 14.94 12.65 -12.07
N ALA A 177 14.93 11.47 -11.45
CA ALA A 177 15.76 10.35 -11.88
C ALA A 177 15.36 9.90 -13.31
N PRO A 178 16.33 9.41 -14.12
CA PRO A 178 16.01 8.87 -15.44
C PRO A 178 15.16 7.60 -15.33
N LEU A 179 14.28 7.39 -16.32
CA LEU A 179 13.56 6.12 -16.45
C LEU A 179 14.56 5.03 -16.83
N LYS A 180 14.68 4.00 -15.98
CA LYS A 180 15.58 2.86 -16.20
C LYS A 180 14.79 1.60 -16.53
N LEU A 181 14.91 1.12 -17.75
CA LEU A 181 14.36 -0.16 -18.20
C LEU A 181 15.45 -1.21 -18.12
N THR A 182 15.28 -2.21 -17.26
CA THR A 182 16.25 -3.30 -17.13
C THR A 182 15.66 -4.61 -17.61
N LEU A 183 16.21 -5.14 -18.69
CA LEU A 183 15.88 -6.45 -19.24
C LEU A 183 16.88 -7.47 -18.67
N ARG A 184 16.39 -8.39 -17.84
CA ARG A 184 17.19 -9.52 -17.34
C ARG A 184 16.72 -10.80 -18.01
N ARG A 185 17.67 -11.62 -18.46
CA ARG A 185 17.37 -12.93 -19.03
C ARG A 185 17.60 -14.00 -17.96
N GLU A 186 16.58 -14.78 -17.67
CA GLU A 186 16.72 -16.00 -16.86
C GLU A 186 17.17 -17.15 -17.78
N GLY A 187 18.42 -17.57 -17.64
CA GLY A 187 18.99 -18.71 -18.37
C GLY A 187 20.52 -18.76 -18.26
N ASP A 188 21.07 -19.94 -17.95
CA ASP A 188 22.49 -20.14 -17.63
C ASP A 188 23.44 -20.02 -18.84
N VAL A 189 22.92 -19.99 -20.06
CA VAL A 189 23.74 -20.14 -21.27
C VAL A 189 23.63 -18.87 -22.14
N LYS A 190 24.43 -17.83 -21.85
CA LYS A 190 25.02 -16.83 -22.80
C LYS A 190 25.69 -15.62 -22.12
N VAL A 191 26.51 -14.91 -22.91
CA VAL A 191 27.45 -13.82 -22.55
C VAL A 191 26.78 -12.56 -21.96
N VAL A 192 25.53 -12.25 -22.32
CA VAL A 192 24.83 -11.04 -21.83
C VAL A 192 23.69 -11.43 -20.91
N ARG A 193 23.82 -11.08 -19.62
CA ARG A 193 22.87 -11.43 -18.54
C ARG A 193 21.80 -10.37 -18.28
N SER A 194 22.11 -9.10 -18.55
CA SER A 194 21.18 -7.99 -18.39
C SER A 194 21.54 -6.82 -19.31
N ILE A 195 20.52 -6.12 -19.80
CA ILE A 195 20.66 -4.87 -20.55
C ILE A 195 19.82 -3.82 -19.82
N THR A 196 20.40 -2.64 -19.57
CA THR A 196 19.69 -1.51 -18.98
C THR A 196 19.70 -0.33 -19.94
N ILE A 197 18.51 0.19 -20.27
CA ILE A 197 18.31 1.41 -21.05
C ILE A 197 17.91 2.50 -20.06
N SER A 198 18.58 3.65 -20.10
CA SER A 198 18.26 4.81 -19.24
C SER A 198 17.84 5.98 -20.13
N ILE A 199 16.65 6.52 -19.89
CA ILE A 199 16.11 7.66 -20.64
C ILE A 199 16.02 8.85 -19.66
N PRO A 200 16.74 9.95 -19.91
CA PRO A 200 16.65 11.15 -19.09
C PRO A 200 15.23 11.71 -19.03
N PHE A 201 14.83 12.21 -17.86
CA PHE A 201 13.47 12.72 -17.67
C PHE A 201 13.14 13.90 -18.59
N HIS A 202 14.10 14.79 -18.85
CA HIS A 202 13.91 15.94 -19.74
C HIS A 202 13.59 15.54 -21.19
N ASP A 203 14.15 14.44 -21.68
CA ASP A 203 13.86 13.94 -23.04
C ASP A 203 12.42 13.40 -23.14
N ILE A 204 11.95 12.75 -22.07
CA ILE A 204 10.58 12.24 -21.99
C ILE A 204 9.59 13.41 -21.92
N LEU A 205 9.91 14.44 -21.13
CA LEU A 205 9.14 15.68 -21.02
C LEU A 205 9.04 16.42 -22.36
N ALA A 206 10.18 16.64 -23.03
CA ALA A 206 10.23 17.32 -24.32
C ALA A 206 9.39 16.58 -25.37
N LYS A 207 9.45 15.25 -25.40
CA LYS A 207 8.60 14.46 -26.30
C LYS A 207 7.11 14.62 -25.97
N HIS A 208 6.74 14.57 -24.69
CA HIS A 208 5.36 14.74 -24.25
C HIS A 208 4.80 16.13 -24.57
N GLU A 209 5.62 17.19 -24.45
CA GLU A 209 5.24 18.56 -24.84
C GLU A 209 5.00 18.71 -26.35
N LEU A 210 5.75 17.96 -27.18
CA LEU A 210 5.55 17.94 -28.64
C LEU A 210 4.29 17.19 -29.08
N GLU A 211 3.81 16.25 -28.27
CA GLU A 211 2.62 15.43 -28.55
C GLU A 211 1.31 16.02 -27.99
N ARG A 212 1.38 17.14 -27.27
CA ARG A 212 0.24 17.95 -26.80
C ARG A 212 -0.22 18.97 -27.84
#